data_AF-A0A927IS63-F1
#
_entry.id   AF-A0A927IS63-F1
#
_cell.length_a   1.000
_cell.length_b   1.000
_cell.length_c   1.000
_cell.angle_alpha   90.00
_cell.angle_beta   90.00
_cell.angle_gamma   90.00
#
_symmetry.space_group_name_H-M   'P 1'
#
loop_
_entity.id
_entity.type
_entity.pdbx_description
1 polymer ?
#
loop_
_entity_poly.entity_id
_entity_poly.type
_entity_poly.pdbx_seq_one_letter_code
_entity_poly.pdbx_strand_id
1 'polypeptide(L)'
;MRALHLKLLRELGRLWAQVASIALVIAAGVAALIIGVGTYQSLDRTRVDYYTNSNFADLFVGLARAPRSLLGDIGATDGVQAV
;
A
#
# COMPACT_ATOMS: atom_id res chain seq x y z
N MET A 1 -12.18 31.90 -31.97
CA MET A 1 -11.80 30.90 -30.94
C MET A 1 -10.87 29.79 -31.47
N ARG A 2 -11.17 29.14 -32.60
CA ARG A 2 -10.37 28.00 -33.12
C ARG A 2 -9.00 28.38 -33.70
N ALA A 3 -8.92 29.52 -34.40
CA ALA A 3 -7.66 30.00 -35.01
C ALA A 3 -6.59 30.37 -33.96
N LEU A 4 -7.00 30.83 -32.78
CA LEU A 4 -6.08 31.20 -31.70
C LEU A 4 -5.39 29.96 -31.10
N HIS A 5 -6.13 28.87 -30.90
CA HIS A 5 -5.57 27.58 -30.44
C HIS A 5 -4.59 26.97 -31.44
N LEU A 6 -4.89 27.04 -32.74
CA LEU A 6 -3.99 26.58 -33.80
C LEU A 6 -2.68 27.39 -33.84
N LYS A 7 -2.77 28.71 -33.63
CA LYS A 7 -1.59 29.58 -33.53
C LYS A 7 -0.78 29.28 -32.28
N LEU A 8 -1.45 29.02 -31.16
CA LEU A 8 -0.83 28.67 -29.88
C LEU A 8 -0.13 27.32 -29.93
N LEU A 9 -0.70 26.31 -30.59
CA LEU A 9 -0.06 25.00 -30.77
C LEU A 9 1.23 25.11 -31.60
N ARG A 10 1.23 25.96 -32.63
CA ARG A 10 2.40 26.17 -33.50
C ARG A 10 3.52 26.92 -32.77
N GLU A 11 3.16 27.90 -31.95
CA GLU A 11 4.10 28.59 -31.04
C GLU A 11 4.66 27.62 -29.99
N LEU A 12 3.81 26.78 -29.41
CA LEU A 12 4.21 25.76 -28.44
C LEU A 12 5.16 24.72 -29.06
N GLY A 13 4.92 24.35 -30.33
CA GLY A 13 5.82 23.51 -31.10
C GLY A 13 7.19 24.15 -31.37
N ARG A 14 7.27 25.49 -31.46
CA ARG A 14 8.56 26.20 -31.57
C ARG A 14 9.34 26.18 -30.25
N LEU A 15 8.64 26.16 -29.12
CA LEU A 15 9.21 26.10 -27.77
C LEU A 15 9.18 24.69 -27.17
N TRP A 16 9.04 23.65 -27.99
CA TRP A 16 8.76 22.29 -27.53
C TRP A 16 9.79 21.76 -26.53
N ALA A 17 11.08 22.08 -26.74
CA ALA A 17 12.16 21.63 -25.87
C ALA A 17 12.02 22.21 -24.46
N GLN A 18 11.68 23.50 -24.34
CA GLN A 18 11.53 24.19 -23.07
C GLN A 18 10.30 23.69 -22.30
N VAL A 19 9.20 23.49 -23.01
CA VAL A 19 7.96 22.92 -22.45
C VAL A 19 8.19 21.48 -21.98
N ALA A 20 8.89 20.67 -22.79
CA ALA A 20 9.23 19.30 -22.45
C ALA A 20 10.11 19.22 -21.20
N SER A 21 11.10 20.10 -21.05
CA SER A 21 11.95 20.16 -19.85
C SER A 21 11.12 20.42 -18.58
N ILE A 22 10.22 21.41 -18.61
CA ILE A 22 9.36 21.73 -17.47
C ILE A 22 8.44 20.56 -17.14
N ALA A 23 7.80 19.97 -18.16
CA ALA A 23 6.91 18.83 -17.98
C ALA A 23 7.64 17.62 -17.38
N LEU A 24 8.89 17.35 -17.81
CA LEU A 24 9.70 16.24 -17.30
C LEU A 24 10.03 16.43 -15.81
N VAL A 25 10.40 17.63 -15.39
CA VAL A 25 10.70 17.95 -13.98
C VAL A 25 9.47 17.76 -13.11
N ILE A 26 8.31 18.25 -13.55
CA ILE A 26 7.04 18.07 -12.85
C ILE A 26 6.70 16.58 -12.75
N ALA A 27 6.80 15.83 -13.85
CA ALA A 27 6.53 14.41 -13.88
C ALA A 27 7.45 13.62 -12.93
N ALA A 28 8.74 13.95 -12.89
CA ALA A 28 9.70 13.33 -11.97
C ALA A 28 9.33 13.59 -10.50
N GLY A 29 8.94 14.82 -10.15
CA GLY A 29 8.50 15.16 -8.80
C GLY A 29 7.21 14.42 -8.39
N VAL A 30 6.23 14.35 -9.29
CA VAL A 30 4.98 13.60 -9.07
C VAL A 30 5.27 12.11 -8.93
N ALA A 31 6.13 11.53 -9.77
CA ALA A 31 6.55 10.14 -9.68
C ALA A 31 7.25 9.86 -8.34
N ALA A 32 8.14 10.74 -7.89
CA ALA A 32 8.80 10.60 -6.59
C ALA A 32 7.79 10.64 -5.42
N LEU A 33 6.76 11.50 -5.50
CA LEU A 33 5.71 11.56 -4.48
C LEU A 33 4.81 10.31 -4.50
N ILE A 34 4.41 9.85 -5.69
CA ILE A 34 3.65 8.61 -5.86
C ILE A 34 4.45 7.42 -5.36
N ILE A 35 5.74 7.31 -5.69
CA ILE A 35 6.62 6.25 -5.21
C ILE A 35 6.78 6.37 -3.70
N GLY A 36 7.06 7.55 -3.15
CA GLY A 36 7.15 7.75 -1.71
C GLY A 36 5.91 7.25 -0.98
N VAL A 37 4.73 7.78 -1.33
CA VAL A 37 3.45 7.41 -0.71
C VAL A 37 3.08 5.95 -0.99
N GLY A 38 3.29 5.48 -2.22
CA GLY A 38 2.97 4.13 -2.66
C GLY A 38 3.88 3.08 -2.02
N THR A 39 5.15 3.38 -1.81
CA THR A 39 6.10 2.50 -1.12
C THR A 39 5.73 2.40 0.36
N TYR A 40 5.37 3.51 1.01
CA TYR A 40 4.80 3.48 2.36
C TYR A 40 3.54 2.61 2.44
N GLN A 41 2.60 2.76 1.50
CA GLN A 41 1.36 1.99 1.49
C GLN A 41 1.54 0.51 1.11
N SER A 42 2.53 0.20 0.27
CA SER A 42 2.83 -1.18 -0.13
C SER A 42 3.62 -1.92 0.96
N LEU A 43 4.52 -1.24 1.65
CA LEU A 43 5.19 -1.76 2.86
C LEU A 43 4.20 -1.98 4.00
N ASP A 44 3.25 -1.07 4.19
CA ASP A 44 2.22 -1.21 5.24
C ASP A 44 1.29 -2.40 4.94
N ARG A 45 0.80 -2.53 3.70
CA ARG A 45 0.00 -3.68 3.28
C ARG A 45 0.77 -5.00 3.32
N THR A 46 2.01 -5.03 2.83
CA THR A 46 2.85 -6.23 2.88
C THR A 46 3.18 -6.59 4.33
N ARG A 47 3.35 -5.61 5.22
CA ARG A 47 3.56 -5.87 6.65
C ARG A 47 2.31 -6.48 7.28
N VAL A 48 1.13 -5.91 7.05
CA VAL A 48 -0.13 -6.50 7.53
C VAL A 48 -0.32 -7.90 6.97
N ASP A 49 -0.17 -8.10 5.66
CA ASP A 49 -0.34 -9.42 5.05
C ASP A 49 0.71 -10.44 5.50
N TYR A 50 1.97 -10.03 5.76
CA TYR A 50 3.03 -10.91 6.24
C TYR A 50 2.82 -11.31 7.71
N TYR A 51 2.33 -10.39 8.55
CA TYR A 51 1.99 -10.70 9.95
C TYR A 51 0.68 -11.50 10.06
N THR A 52 -0.33 -11.20 9.23
CA THR A 52 -1.60 -11.92 9.19
C THR A 52 -1.47 -13.32 8.56
N ASN A 53 -0.67 -13.52 7.51
CA ASN A 53 -0.47 -14.84 6.88
C ASN A 53 0.45 -15.78 7.67
N SER A 54 1.09 -15.30 8.73
CA SER A 54 1.88 -16.19 9.60
C SER A 54 1.00 -17.12 10.47
N ASN A 55 -0.34 -17.13 10.31
CA ASN A 55 -1.26 -17.90 11.16
C ASN A 55 -0.95 -17.70 12.65
N PHE A 56 -0.54 -16.49 13.02
CA PHE A 56 -0.35 -16.14 14.41
C PHE A 56 -1.75 -15.88 14.98
N ALA A 57 -2.11 -16.64 16.02
CA ALA A 57 -3.34 -16.39 16.75
C ALA A 57 -3.39 -14.91 17.18
N ASP A 58 -4.52 -14.24 16.96
CA ASP A 58 -4.69 -12.83 17.38
C ASP A 58 -4.47 -12.66 18.90
N LEU A 59 -4.55 -13.75 19.68
CA LEU A 59 -4.35 -13.81 21.13
C LEU A 59 -3.58 -15.09 21.53
N PHE A 60 -2.48 -14.92 22.26
CA PHE A 60 -1.75 -16.01 22.93
C PHE A 60 -1.98 -15.93 24.44
N VAL A 61 -2.58 -16.96 25.03
CA VAL A 61 -2.81 -17.04 26.48
C VAL A 61 -2.12 -18.30 27.02
N GLY A 62 -1.08 -18.12 27.84
CA GLY A 62 -0.40 -19.22 28.53
C GLY A 62 -0.98 -19.43 29.93
N LEU A 63 -1.56 -20.62 30.20
CA LEU A 63 -2.04 -20.99 31.54
C LEU A 63 -1.08 -21.97 32.22
N ALA A 64 -0.40 -21.53 33.27
CA ALA A 64 0.61 -22.34 33.99
C ALA A 64 0.04 -23.53 34.79
N ARG A 65 -1.29 -23.60 34.98
CA ARG A 65 -1.92 -24.63 35.83
C ARG A 65 -3.35 -24.97 35.37
N ALA A 66 -3.53 -25.23 34.08
CA ALA A 66 -4.81 -25.69 33.55
C ALA A 66 -4.92 -27.24 33.64
N PRO A 67 -6.00 -27.79 34.22
CA PRO A 67 -6.33 -29.20 34.09
C PRO A 67 -6.45 -29.62 32.62
N ARG A 68 -5.83 -30.74 32.23
CA ARG A 68 -5.88 -31.27 30.86
C ARG A 68 -7.30 -31.57 30.36
N SER A 69 -8.26 -31.74 31.27
CA SER A 69 -9.67 -31.93 30.93
C SER A 69 -10.29 -30.70 30.24
N LEU A 70 -9.77 -29.49 30.49
CA LEU A 70 -10.27 -28.26 29.89
C LEU A 70 -9.80 -28.06 28.43
N LEU A 71 -8.82 -28.83 27.96
CA LEU A 71 -8.32 -28.73 26.58
C LEU A 71 -9.43 -29.05 25.58
N GLY A 72 -10.29 -30.02 25.89
CA GLY A 72 -11.42 -30.41 25.04
C GLY A 72 -12.48 -29.32 24.94
N ASP A 73 -12.83 -28.69 26.06
CA ASP A 73 -13.82 -27.61 26.12
C ASP A 73 -13.31 -26.33 25.43
N ILE A 74 -12.02 -26.01 25.61
CA ILE A 74 -11.39 -24.85 24.96
C ILE A 74 -11.27 -25.06 23.45
N GLY A 75 -10.90 -26.26 23.01
CA GLY A 75 -10.81 -26.60 21.58
C GLY A 75 -12.17 -26.66 20.87
N ALA A 76 -13.27 -26.82 21.61
CA ALA A 76 -14.63 -26.80 21.07
C ALA A 76 -15.20 -25.38 20.92
N THR A 77 -14.48 -24.35 21.37
CA THR A 77 -14.93 -22.96 21.26
C THR A 77 -14.66 -22.42 19.85
N ASP A 78 -15.68 -21.84 19.22
CA ASP A 78 -15.56 -21.24 17.89
C ASP A 78 -14.48 -20.14 17.88
N GLY A 79 -13.48 -20.30 17.01
CA GLY A 79 -12.34 -19.38 16.87
C GLY A 79 -11.01 -19.89 17.46
N VAL A 80 -11.00 -21.04 18.13
CA VAL A 80 -9.75 -21.65 18.63
C VAL A 80 -9.15 -22.57 17.56
N GLN A 81 -7.98 -22.19 17.03
CA GLN A 81 -7.31 -22.95 15.97
C GLN A 81 -6.46 -24.11 16.52
N ALA A 82 -5.90 -23.97 17.74
CA ALA A 82 -5.12 -25.01 18.43
C ALA A 82 -5.06 -24.76 19.94
N VAL A 83 -4.95 -25.84 20.73
CA VAL A 83 -4.83 -25.83 22.21
C VAL A 83 -3.65 -26.69 22.66
#